data_AF-A0AAF3ESX1-F1
#
_entry.id   AF-A0AAF3ESX1-F1
#
_cell.length_a   1.000
_cell.length_b   1.000
_cell.length_c   1.000
_cell.angle_alpha   90.00
_cell.angle_beta   90.00
_cell.angle_gamma   90.00
#
_symmetry.space_group_name_H-M   'P 1'
#
loop_
_entity.id
_entity.type
_entity.pdbx_description
1 polymer ?
#
loop_
_entity_poly.entity_id
_entity_poly.type
_entity_poly.pdbx_seq_one_letter_code
_entity_poly.pdbx_strand_id
1 'polypeptide(L)'
;MADIYALPEPINGEIFGHKLEDLEEALKLLTEADMKKLDELEKFAMFFKNARVNFGFTQLDVGHALGPRYGAEFSQTTISRFEACNLSFKNMCKLQPILEQWICETEKALLNGTSVGAIVELGTSRKSITDDEDSPMKR
;
A
#
# COMPACT_ATOMS: atom_id res chain seq x y z
N MET A 1 -46.93 44.91 -9.57
CA MET A 1 -46.69 44.48 -8.17
C MET A 1 -47.22 43.06 -8.07
N ALA A 2 -46.34 42.11 -7.70
CA ALA A 2 -46.59 40.68 -7.43
C ALA A 2 -47.07 39.86 -8.67
N ASP A 3 -46.60 38.66 -9.00
CA ASP A 3 -46.00 37.58 -8.20
C ASP A 3 -44.81 36.92 -8.93
N ILE A 4 -43.62 37.05 -8.36
CA ILE A 4 -42.38 36.38 -8.82
C ILE A 4 -42.01 35.21 -7.89
N TYR A 5 -42.92 34.85 -6.97
CA TYR A 5 -42.75 33.81 -5.95
C TYR A 5 -43.72 32.62 -6.15
N ALA A 6 -44.11 32.32 -7.38
CA ALA A 6 -44.72 31.03 -7.66
C ALA A 6 -43.63 29.94 -7.54
N LEU A 7 -43.48 29.40 -6.33
CA LEU A 7 -42.72 28.18 -6.07
C LEU A 7 -43.23 27.09 -7.03
N PRO A 8 -42.36 26.41 -7.79
CA PRO A 8 -42.79 25.30 -8.63
C PRO A 8 -43.43 24.24 -7.73
N GLU A 9 -44.61 23.75 -8.16
CA GLU A 9 -45.32 22.69 -7.44
C GLU A 9 -44.39 21.48 -7.23
N PRO A 10 -44.48 20.80 -6.07
CA PRO A 10 -43.70 19.61 -5.84
C PRO A 10 -44.10 18.57 -6.90
N ILE A 11 -43.11 18.19 -7.72
CA ILE A 11 -43.21 17.06 -8.63
C ILE A 11 -43.62 15.85 -7.78
N ASN A 12 -44.85 15.38 -7.97
CA ASN A 12 -45.42 14.24 -7.27
C ASN A 12 -44.43 13.07 -7.31
N GLY A 13 -44.10 12.57 -6.12
CA GLY A 13 -43.00 11.65 -5.87
C GLY A 13 -43.25 10.23 -6.39
N GLU A 14 -42.94 9.99 -7.67
CA GLU A 14 -42.81 8.64 -8.24
C GLU A 14 -41.71 8.59 -9.32
N ILE A 15 -40.45 8.91 -8.99
CA ILE A 15 -39.32 8.63 -9.91
C ILE A 15 -38.13 7.93 -9.23
N PHE A 16 -38.10 7.80 -7.90
CA PHE A 16 -36.99 7.13 -7.19
C PHE A 16 -37.47 6.07 -6.18
N GLY A 17 -38.58 5.39 -6.51
CA GLY A 17 -39.22 4.39 -5.66
C GLY A 17 -38.61 2.97 -5.74
N HIS A 18 -37.47 2.80 -6.40
CA HIS A 18 -36.69 1.57 -6.32
C HIS A 18 -35.22 1.95 -6.15
N LYS A 19 -34.55 1.29 -5.21
CA LYS A 19 -33.12 1.35 -4.94
C LYS A 19 -32.60 2.36 -3.92
N LEU A 20 -33.38 2.75 -2.90
CA LEU A 20 -32.78 3.20 -1.63
C LEU A 20 -32.59 2.01 -0.67
N GLU A 21 -33.58 1.12 -0.64
CA GLU A 21 -33.60 -0.13 0.15
C GLU A 21 -32.52 -1.10 -0.35
N ASP A 22 -32.43 -1.32 -1.66
CA ASP A 22 -31.37 -2.15 -2.26
C ASP A 22 -29.98 -1.52 -2.10
N LEU A 23 -29.89 -0.18 -1.91
CA LEU A 23 -28.63 0.51 -1.65
C LEU A 23 -28.24 0.39 -0.19
N GLU A 24 -29.19 0.50 0.75
CA GLU A 24 -28.99 0.24 2.17
C GLU A 24 -28.61 -1.22 2.42
N GLU A 25 -29.21 -2.16 1.70
CA GLU A 25 -28.88 -3.58 1.78
C GLU A 25 -27.51 -3.90 1.14
N ALA A 26 -27.18 -3.27 0.02
CA ALA A 26 -25.83 -3.32 -0.56
C ALA A 26 -24.77 -2.67 0.35
N LEU A 27 -25.11 -1.57 1.03
CA LEU A 27 -24.24 -0.88 1.99
C LEU A 27 -24.07 -1.72 3.27
N LYS A 28 -25.11 -2.46 3.69
CA LYS A 28 -25.03 -3.44 4.79
C LYS A 28 -24.12 -4.62 4.44
N LEU A 29 -24.21 -5.16 3.23
CA LEU A 29 -23.31 -6.23 2.76
C LEU A 29 -21.84 -5.80 2.70
N LEU A 30 -21.58 -4.50 2.53
CA LEU A 30 -20.24 -3.90 2.58
C LEU A 30 -19.69 -3.68 4.01
N THR A 31 -20.41 -4.02 5.10
CA THR A 31 -20.04 -3.50 6.43
C THR A 31 -19.46 -4.47 7.46
N GLU A 32 -19.74 -5.78 7.44
CA GLU A 32 -19.10 -6.68 8.41
C GLU A 32 -17.80 -7.30 7.90
N ALA A 33 -17.80 -7.78 6.66
CA ALA A 33 -16.63 -8.41 6.06
C ALA A 33 -15.49 -7.41 5.84
N ASP A 34 -15.80 -6.19 5.40
CA ASP A 34 -14.79 -5.15 5.18
C ASP A 34 -14.28 -4.56 6.50
N MET A 35 -15.12 -4.44 7.54
CA MET A 35 -14.64 -4.09 8.89
C MET A 35 -13.71 -5.16 9.45
N LYS A 36 -14.06 -6.44 9.30
CA LYS A 36 -13.18 -7.54 9.72
C LYS A 36 -11.86 -7.52 8.95
N LYS A 37 -11.91 -7.26 7.64
CA LYS A 37 -10.72 -7.17 6.81
C LYS A 37 -9.85 -5.95 7.14
N LEU A 38 -10.45 -4.84 7.55
CA LEU A 38 -9.73 -3.67 8.04
C LEU A 38 -9.00 -3.95 9.36
N ASP A 39 -9.67 -4.64 10.30
CA ASP A 39 -9.07 -5.10 11.55
C ASP A 39 -7.91 -6.10 11.32
N GLU A 40 -8.08 -7.03 10.39
CA GLU A 40 -7.00 -7.95 9.97
C GLU A 40 -5.82 -7.20 9.32
N LEU A 41 -6.09 -6.19 8.49
CA LEU A 41 -5.07 -5.34 7.88
C LEU A 41 -4.31 -4.51 8.90
N GLU A 42 -4.98 -3.98 9.93
CA GLU A 42 -4.34 -3.21 11.00
C GLU A 42 -3.41 -4.11 11.83
N LYS A 43 -3.88 -5.30 12.21
CA LYS A 43 -3.06 -6.33 12.87
C LYS A 43 -1.86 -6.69 12.02
N PHE A 44 -2.04 -6.87 10.72
CA PHE A 44 -0.95 -7.15 9.80
C PHE A 44 0.04 -6.00 9.70
N ALA A 45 -0.40 -4.74 9.62
CA ALA A 45 0.48 -3.59 9.57
C ALA A 45 1.33 -3.47 10.85
N MET A 46 0.73 -3.71 12.02
CA MET A 46 1.43 -3.75 13.30
C MET A 46 2.43 -4.92 13.37
N PHE A 47 2.02 -6.11 12.92
CA PHE A 47 2.89 -7.28 12.84
C PHE A 47 4.10 -7.03 11.92
N PHE A 48 3.85 -6.51 10.72
CA PHE A 48 4.87 -6.16 9.74
C PHE A 48 5.89 -5.16 10.33
N LYS A 49 5.41 -4.11 11.01
CA LYS A 49 6.28 -3.14 11.68
C LYS A 49 7.17 -3.81 12.73
N ASN A 50 6.60 -4.69 13.56
CA ASN A 50 7.35 -5.42 14.57
C ASN A 50 8.38 -6.36 13.94
N ALA A 51 8.00 -7.14 12.92
CA ALA A 51 8.90 -8.03 12.20
C ALA A 51 10.07 -7.25 11.58
N ARG A 52 9.79 -6.13 10.90
CA ARG A 52 10.82 -5.26 10.31
C ARG A 52 11.81 -4.77 11.37
N VAL A 53 11.32 -4.25 12.49
CA VAL A 53 12.17 -3.75 13.59
C VAL A 53 12.98 -4.88 14.21
N ASN A 54 12.36 -6.05 14.41
CA ASN A 54 13.02 -7.24 14.97
C ASN A 54 14.13 -7.78 14.05
N PHE A 55 13.91 -7.75 12.74
CA PHE A 55 14.91 -8.10 11.75
C PHE A 55 15.99 -7.02 11.54
N GLY A 56 15.83 -5.84 12.16
CA GLY A 56 16.81 -4.76 12.08
C GLY A 56 16.76 -3.95 10.77
N PHE A 57 15.65 -4.00 10.02
CA PHE A 57 15.50 -3.23 8.78
C PHE A 57 14.94 -1.83 9.04
N THR A 58 15.48 -0.81 8.37
CA THR A 58 14.83 0.51 8.31
C THR A 58 13.71 0.53 7.27
N GLN A 59 12.83 1.53 7.33
CA GLN A 59 11.78 1.71 6.32
C GLN A 59 12.36 1.93 4.91
N LEU A 60 13.55 2.52 4.81
CA LEU A 60 14.26 2.73 3.55
C LEU A 60 14.85 1.41 3.03
N ASP A 61 15.45 0.60 3.92
CA ASP A 61 16.02 -0.71 3.58
C ASP A 61 14.98 -1.68 3.03
N VAL A 62 13.79 -1.69 3.63
CA VAL A 62 12.65 -2.46 3.11
C VAL A 62 12.27 -1.98 1.72
N GLY A 63 12.25 -0.66 1.51
CA GLY A 63 11.96 -0.07 0.21
C GLY A 63 12.93 -0.54 -0.87
N HIS A 64 14.23 -0.51 -0.57
CA HIS A 64 15.29 -0.98 -1.45
C HIS A 64 15.24 -2.49 -1.69
N ALA A 65 14.98 -3.30 -0.66
CA ALA A 65 14.86 -4.75 -0.79
C ALA A 65 13.65 -5.19 -1.64
N LEU A 66 12.54 -4.45 -1.55
CA LEU A 66 11.30 -4.73 -2.30
C LEU A 66 11.33 -4.22 -3.74
N GLY A 67 12.03 -3.11 -4.01
CA GLY A 67 12.00 -2.40 -5.29
C GLY A 67 12.20 -3.29 -6.52
N PRO A 68 13.29 -4.09 -6.61
CA PRO A 68 13.56 -4.91 -7.79
C PRO A 68 12.64 -6.13 -7.95
N ARG A 69 12.05 -6.65 -6.87
CA ARG A 69 11.17 -7.84 -6.92
C ARG A 69 9.75 -7.49 -7.34
N TYR A 70 9.25 -6.33 -6.92
CA TYR A 70 7.85 -5.95 -7.11
C TYR A 70 7.65 -4.84 -8.14
N GLY A 71 8.73 -4.37 -8.78
CA GLY A 71 8.68 -3.45 -9.94
C GLY A 71 8.19 -2.04 -9.61
N ALA A 72 8.05 -1.71 -8.33
CA ALA A 72 7.70 -0.38 -7.84
C ALA A 72 8.76 0.02 -6.81
N GLU A 73 9.37 1.20 -6.99
CA GLU A 73 10.21 1.78 -5.95
C GLU A 73 9.35 2.05 -4.71
N PHE A 74 9.47 1.17 -3.72
CA PHE A 74 8.94 1.41 -2.40
C PHE A 74 9.84 2.44 -1.73
N SER A 75 9.26 3.59 -1.39
CA SER A 75 9.96 4.64 -0.66
C SER A 75 9.75 4.46 0.85
N GLN A 76 10.63 5.08 1.66
CA GLN A 76 10.43 5.21 3.11
C GLN A 76 9.03 5.74 3.44
N THR A 77 8.53 6.72 2.69
CA THR A 77 7.19 7.29 2.88
C THR A 77 6.09 6.28 2.59
N THR A 78 6.27 5.42 1.59
CA THR A 78 5.31 4.34 1.26
C THR A 78 5.21 3.34 2.41
N ILE A 79 6.34 2.88 2.94
CA ILE A 79 6.38 1.94 4.07
C ILE A 79 5.78 2.61 5.33
N SER A 80 6.15 3.85 5.61
CA SER A 80 5.60 4.59 6.75
C SER A 80 4.09 4.78 6.66
N ARG A 81 3.51 5.00 5.47
CA ARG A 81 2.06 5.12 5.29
C ARG A 81 1.35 3.78 5.46
N PHE A 82 1.95 2.68 5.02
CA PHE A 82 1.42 1.35 5.23
C PHE A 82 1.38 0.98 6.73
N GLU A 83 2.48 1.21 7.46
CA GLU A 83 2.56 0.95 8.91
C GLU A 83 1.57 1.78 9.74
N ALA A 84 1.20 2.97 9.24
CA ALA A 84 0.22 3.84 9.87
C ALA A 84 -1.23 3.56 9.41
N CYS A 85 -1.44 2.50 8.61
CA CYS A 85 -2.72 2.21 7.95
C CYS A 85 -3.30 3.41 7.16
N ASN A 86 -2.43 4.32 6.71
CA ASN A 86 -2.81 5.59 6.09
C ASN A 86 -2.77 5.50 4.55
N LEU A 87 -3.39 4.45 4.02
CA LEU A 87 -3.57 4.22 2.58
C LEU A 87 -5.02 3.82 2.33
N SER A 88 -5.48 3.96 1.08
CA SER A 88 -6.81 3.48 0.71
C SER A 88 -6.92 1.97 0.95
N PHE A 89 -8.09 1.49 1.34
CA PHE A 89 -8.35 0.07 1.62
C PHE A 89 -7.91 -0.85 0.46
N LYS A 90 -8.18 -0.43 -0.78
CA LYS A 90 -7.75 -1.15 -2.00
C LYS A 90 -6.22 -1.26 -2.11
N ASN A 91 -5.49 -0.21 -1.71
CA ASN A 91 -4.02 -0.23 -1.69
C ASN A 91 -3.48 -1.07 -0.53
N MET A 92 -4.08 -0.97 0.65
CA MET A 92 -3.73 -1.81 1.81
C MET A 92 -3.87 -3.30 1.47
N CYS A 93 -5.02 -3.69 0.89
CA CYS A 93 -5.26 -5.07 0.44
C CYS A 93 -4.25 -5.54 -0.62
N LYS A 94 -3.79 -4.63 -1.50
CA LYS A 94 -2.79 -4.97 -2.53
C LYS A 94 -1.40 -5.16 -1.94
N LEU A 95 -1.05 -4.39 -0.91
CA LEU A 95 0.26 -4.42 -0.28
C LEU A 95 0.41 -5.55 0.74
N GLN A 96 -0.67 -5.96 1.40
CA GLN A 96 -0.66 -7.06 2.37
C GLN A 96 0.07 -8.33 1.86
N PRO A 97 -0.32 -8.96 0.73
CA PRO A 97 0.36 -10.18 0.26
C PRO A 97 1.81 -9.94 -0.17
N ILE A 98 2.13 -8.74 -0.67
CA ILE A 98 3.50 -8.36 -1.08
C ILE A 98 4.42 -8.32 0.14
N LEU A 99 3.96 -7.68 1.22
CA LEU A 99 4.73 -7.51 2.44
C LEU A 99 4.81 -8.81 3.24
N GLU A 100 3.76 -9.63 3.21
CA GLU A 100 3.76 -10.94 3.85
C GLU A 100 4.79 -11.89 3.22
N GLN A 101 4.82 -11.94 1.89
CA GLN A 101 5.83 -12.72 1.17
C GLN A 101 7.24 -12.23 1.49
N TRP A 102 7.44 -10.91 1.56
CA TRP A 102 8.74 -10.34 1.91
C TRP A 102 9.20 -10.73 3.33
N ILE A 103 8.31 -10.74 4.32
CA ILE A 103 8.63 -11.20 5.68
C ILE A 103 9.14 -12.65 5.62
N CYS A 104 8.41 -13.53 4.94
CA CYS A 104 8.77 -14.95 4.86
C CYS A 104 10.12 -15.18 4.15
N GLU A 105 10.38 -14.46 3.06
CA GLU A 105 11.65 -14.56 2.33
C GLU A 105 12.83 -14.01 3.15
N THR A 106 12.61 -12.89 3.85
CA THR A 106 13.60 -12.27 4.71
C THR A 106 13.93 -13.16 5.91
N GLU A 107 12.91 -13.74 6.54
CA GLU A 107 13.07 -14.70 7.63
C GLU A 107 13.86 -15.93 7.18
N LYS A 108 13.53 -16.51 6.02
CA LYS A 108 14.30 -17.64 5.45
C LYS A 108 15.76 -17.26 5.17
N ALA A 109 15.99 -16.07 4.61
CA ALA A 109 17.35 -15.60 4.35
C ALA A 109 18.16 -15.44 5.64
N LEU A 110 17.55 -14.85 6.68
CA LEU A 110 18.15 -14.70 8.02
C LEU A 110 18.43 -16.06 8.68
N LEU A 111 17.49 -17.01 8.59
CA LEU A 111 17.66 -18.38 9.09
C LEU A 111 18.78 -19.13 8.37
N ASN A 112 18.97 -18.86 7.07
CA ASN A 112 20.07 -19.40 6.28
C ASN A 112 21.42 -18.72 6.57
N GLY A 113 21.48 -17.79 7.53
CA GLY A 113 22.69 -17.07 7.92
C GLY A 113 23.01 -15.84 7.06
N THR A 114 22.07 -15.39 6.22
CA THR A 114 22.25 -14.18 5.40
C THR A 114 22.13 -12.95 6.29
N SER A 115 23.09 -12.02 6.20
CA SER A 115 23.03 -10.78 6.95
C SER A 115 22.01 -9.80 6.35
N VAL A 116 21.45 -8.93 7.20
CA VAL A 116 20.52 -7.87 6.79
C VAL A 116 21.10 -7.02 5.67
N GLY A 117 22.38 -6.63 5.79
CA GLY A 117 23.08 -5.85 4.77
C GLY A 117 23.11 -6.53 3.40
N ALA A 118 23.38 -7.84 3.37
CA ALA A 118 23.38 -8.60 2.11
C ALA A 118 21.99 -8.65 1.46
N ILE A 119 20.91 -8.72 2.26
CA ILE A 119 19.54 -8.70 1.73
C ILE A 119 19.21 -7.35 1.09
N VAL A 120 19.69 -6.25 1.69
CA VAL A 120 19.50 -4.89 1.15
C VAL A 120 20.35 -4.65 -0.10
N GLU A 121 21.60 -5.11 -0.12
CA GLU A 121 22.53 -4.97 -1.26
C GLU A 121 22.05 -5.72 -2.51
N LEU A 122 21.42 -6.89 -2.33
CA LEU A 122 20.74 -7.60 -3.43
C LEU A 122 19.59 -6.77 -4.02
N GLY A 123 19.00 -5.87 -3.24
CA GLY A 123 17.95 -4.93 -3.65
C GLY A 123 18.48 -3.68 -4.37
N THR A 124 19.72 -3.27 -4.14
CA THR A 124 20.30 -2.04 -4.74
C THR A 124 21.09 -2.29 -6.02
N SER A 125 21.58 -3.52 -6.25
CA SER A 125 22.51 -3.87 -7.32
C SER A 125 21.91 -4.02 -8.74
N ARG A 126 20.99 -3.14 -9.16
CA ARG A 126 20.66 -3.00 -10.58
C ARG A 126 20.80 -1.56 -11.10
N LYS A 127 22.00 -0.99 -10.92
CA LYS A 127 22.60 0.01 -11.83
C LYS A 127 24.11 0.15 -11.57
N SER A 128 24.90 -0.66 -12.27
CA SER A 128 26.34 -0.42 -12.47
C SER A 128 26.78 -0.95 -13.84
N ILE A 129 26.38 -0.24 -14.89
CA ILE A 129 26.89 -0.25 -16.28
C ILE A 129 26.67 1.23 -16.70
N THR A 130 27.65 2.09 -16.96
CA THR A 130 29.04 1.95 -17.41
C THR A 130 29.97 2.91 -16.68
N ASP A 131 31.16 2.42 -16.30
CA ASP A 131 32.36 3.25 -16.16
C ASP A 131 32.92 3.44 -17.59
N ASP A 132 32.57 4.55 -18.24
CA ASP A 132 33.22 4.98 -19.48
C ASP A 132 34.52 5.73 -19.12
N GLU A 133 35.59 4.95 -19.01
CA GLU A 133 36.97 5.39 -19.21
C GLU A 133 37.13 5.98 -20.63
N ASP A 134 37.04 7.30 -20.78
CA ASP A 134 37.77 8.00 -21.85
C ASP A 134 38.04 9.45 -21.45
N SER A 135 39.22 9.69 -20.88
CA SER A 135 39.77 11.02 -20.70
C SER A 135 40.65 11.35 -21.91
N PRO A 136 40.30 12.33 -22.77
CA PRO A 136 41.18 12.72 -23.85
C PRO A 136 42.29 13.61 -23.29
N MET A 137 43.48 13.03 -23.14
CA MET A 137 44.74 13.75 -22.94
C MET A 137 44.95 14.66 -24.16
N LYS A 138 44.63 15.95 -24.03
CA LYS A 138 44.99 16.96 -25.02
C LYS A 138 46.51 17.12 -25.01
N ARG A 139 47.15 16.69 -26.10
CA ARG A 139 48.50 17.08 -26.48
C ARG A 139 48.52 18.51 -26.99
#